data_AF-A0A1G7QTV7-F1
#
_entry.id   AF-A0A1G7QTV7-F1
#
_cell.length_a   1.000
_cell.length_b   1.000
_cell.length_c   1.000
_cell.angle_alpha   90.00
_cell.angle_beta   90.00
_cell.angle_gamma   90.00
#
_symmetry.space_group_name_H-M   'P 1'
#
loop_
_entity.id
_entity.type
_entity.pdbx_description
1 polymer ?
#
loop_
_entity_poly.entity_id
_entity_poly.type
_entity_poly.pdbx_seq_one_letter_code
_entity_poly.pdbx_strand_id
1 'polypeptide(L)'
;MQVLKTACLAAAAVTLVVSGLSIAAERRVATVALAADGDPPARDAMLAEARTWAPGSIPARAAIGLTALWLRKAGEAAAPAPRQNALAQARAMLAIADAARPQAAATLLLHTQLALVEGQNPSRRATRAFAASYAAAPFLTSEGFWRTAYAANYWKTLSPATRDAAIEEAVWLAGLDGRFNDRLAAILGGSPMAVRYALRTRAPH
;
A
#
# COMPACT_ATOMS: atom_id res chain seq x y z
N MET A 1 -14.02 15.95 -50.45
CA MET A 1 -14.83 14.97 -49.67
C MET A 1 -14.07 13.74 -49.17
N GLN A 2 -12.99 13.30 -49.84
CA GLN A 2 -12.22 12.09 -49.47
C GLN A 2 -11.26 12.28 -48.27
N VAL A 3 -10.76 13.50 -48.06
CA VAL A 3 -9.88 13.89 -46.93
C VAL A 3 -10.64 13.91 -45.58
N LEU A 4 -11.95 14.19 -45.60
CA LEU A 4 -12.78 14.23 -44.39
C LEU A 4 -13.08 12.81 -43.85
N LYS A 5 -13.29 11.84 -44.75
CA LYS A 5 -13.56 10.44 -44.37
C LYS A 5 -12.34 9.74 -43.77
N THR A 6 -11.15 10.04 -44.29
CA THR A 6 -9.88 9.50 -43.78
C THR A 6 -9.52 10.06 -42.41
N ALA A 7 -9.77 11.35 -42.16
CA ALA A 7 -9.60 11.96 -40.85
C ALA A 7 -10.54 11.35 -39.78
N CYS A 8 -11.82 11.12 -40.11
CA CYS A 8 -12.76 10.49 -39.17
C CYS A 8 -12.41 9.03 -38.84
N LEU A 9 -11.97 8.24 -39.83
CA LEU A 9 -11.52 6.87 -39.61
C LEU A 9 -10.26 6.80 -38.76
N ALA A 10 -9.30 7.69 -38.99
CA ALA A 10 -8.08 7.78 -38.17
C ALA A 10 -8.40 8.18 -36.72
N ALA A 11 -9.27 9.16 -36.52
CA ALA A 11 -9.73 9.56 -35.18
C ALA A 11 -10.44 8.40 -34.45
N ALA A 12 -11.36 7.70 -35.10
CA ALA A 12 -12.06 6.57 -34.51
C ALA A 12 -11.11 5.41 -34.14
N ALA A 13 -10.14 5.10 -35.00
CA ALA A 13 -9.12 4.09 -34.73
C ALA A 13 -8.23 4.47 -33.53
N VAL A 14 -7.81 5.73 -33.44
CA VAL A 14 -7.03 6.24 -32.30
C VAL A 14 -7.84 6.15 -30.99
N THR A 15 -9.12 6.54 -31.00
CA THR A 15 -9.98 6.44 -29.80
C THR A 15 -10.15 4.99 -29.36
N LEU A 16 -10.40 4.05 -30.27
CA LEU A 16 -10.53 2.62 -29.96
C LEU A 16 -9.25 2.05 -29.34
N VAL A 17 -8.08 2.41 -29.87
CA VAL A 17 -6.78 1.97 -29.32
C VAL A 17 -6.56 2.53 -27.92
N VAL A 18 -6.82 3.82 -27.70
CA VAL A 18 -6.67 4.46 -26.39
C VAL A 18 -7.62 3.85 -25.36
N SER A 19 -8.89 3.65 -25.71
CA SER A 19 -9.87 3.01 -24.81
C SER A 19 -9.50 1.56 -24.48
N GLY A 20 -9.03 0.78 -25.45
CA GLY A 20 -8.57 -0.59 -25.23
C GLY A 20 -7.39 -0.67 -24.26
N LEU A 21 -6.43 0.27 -24.36
CA LEU A 21 -5.29 0.37 -23.45
C LEU A 21 -5.73 0.72 -22.03
N SER A 22 -6.69 1.63 -21.86
CA SER A 22 -7.23 2.00 -20.53
C SER A 22 -7.97 0.84 -19.87
N ILE A 23 -8.76 0.07 -20.61
CA ILE A 23 -9.48 -1.10 -20.07
C ILE A 23 -8.49 -2.18 -19.62
N ALA A 24 -7.45 -2.46 -20.41
CA ALA A 24 -6.43 -3.42 -20.04
C ALA A 24 -5.66 -2.99 -18.78
N ALA A 25 -5.34 -1.70 -18.66
CA ALA A 25 -4.70 -1.14 -17.46
C ALA A 25 -5.58 -1.27 -16.22
N GLU A 26 -6.84 -0.88 -16.28
CA GLU A 26 -7.76 -0.98 -15.13
C GLU A 26 -8.05 -2.44 -14.75
N ARG A 27 -8.11 -3.35 -15.73
CA ARG A 27 -8.23 -4.79 -15.46
C ARG A 27 -7.03 -5.30 -14.65
N ARG A 28 -5.81 -4.89 -14.99
CA ARG A 28 -4.60 -5.26 -14.22
C ARG A 28 -4.62 -4.70 -12.80
N VAL A 29 -5.13 -3.48 -12.63
CA VAL A 29 -5.28 -2.88 -11.28
C VAL A 29 -6.28 -3.70 -10.46
N ALA A 30 -7.42 -4.06 -11.05
CA ALA A 30 -8.45 -4.85 -10.39
C ALA A 30 -7.97 -6.26 -10.03
N THR A 31 -7.25 -6.95 -10.92
CA THR A 31 -6.72 -8.30 -10.63
C THR A 31 -5.68 -8.29 -9.51
N VAL A 32 -4.80 -7.28 -9.50
CA VAL A 32 -3.83 -7.12 -8.40
C VAL A 32 -4.54 -6.83 -7.06
N ALA A 33 -5.58 -6.00 -7.06
CA ALA A 33 -6.36 -5.71 -5.86
C ALA A 33 -7.05 -6.98 -5.32
N LEU A 34 -7.69 -7.77 -6.20
CA LEU A 34 -8.29 -9.05 -5.82
C LEU A 34 -7.27 -10.04 -5.25
N ALA A 35 -6.06 -10.10 -5.83
CA ALA A 35 -5.00 -10.95 -5.32
C ALA A 35 -4.50 -10.52 -3.93
N ALA A 36 -4.53 -9.23 -3.59
CA ALA A 36 -4.09 -8.72 -2.29
C ALA A 36 -4.92 -9.28 -1.11
N ASP A 37 -6.21 -9.47 -1.36
CA ASP A 37 -7.19 -10.06 -0.42
C ASP A 37 -7.32 -11.58 -0.56
N GLY A 38 -6.67 -12.16 -1.58
CA GLY A 38 -6.71 -13.59 -1.88
C GLY A 38 -5.83 -14.46 -0.98
N ASP A 39 -6.04 -15.77 -1.11
CA ASP A 39 -5.24 -16.81 -0.49
C ASP A 39 -3.80 -16.86 -1.07
N PRO A 40 -2.85 -17.57 -0.42
CA PRO A 40 -1.47 -17.64 -0.91
C PRO A 40 -1.34 -18.11 -2.38
N PRO A 41 -2.07 -19.14 -2.85
CA PRO A 41 -2.07 -19.54 -4.26
C PRO A 41 -2.45 -18.43 -5.25
N ALA A 42 -3.52 -17.67 -4.97
CA ALA A 42 -3.95 -16.56 -5.82
C ALA A 42 -2.88 -15.46 -5.90
N ARG A 43 -2.22 -15.16 -4.77
CA ARG A 43 -1.09 -14.22 -4.74
C ARG A 43 0.08 -14.69 -5.59
N ASP A 44 0.46 -15.96 -5.46
CA ASP A 44 1.57 -16.52 -6.21
C ASP A 44 1.31 -16.56 -7.72
N ALA A 45 0.08 -16.90 -8.12
CA ALA A 45 -0.36 -16.85 -9.51
C ALA A 45 -0.27 -15.41 -10.07
N MET A 46 -0.76 -14.42 -9.32
CA MET A 46 -0.68 -13.01 -9.72
C MET A 46 0.77 -12.54 -9.85
N LEU A 47 1.65 -12.91 -8.90
CA LEU A 47 3.06 -12.56 -8.96
C LEU A 47 3.79 -13.24 -10.13
N ALA A 48 3.38 -14.46 -10.50
CA ALA A 48 3.91 -15.15 -11.67
C ALA A 48 3.46 -14.48 -12.98
N GLU A 49 2.19 -14.11 -13.09
CA GLU A 49 1.67 -13.36 -14.24
C GLU A 49 2.37 -12.00 -14.37
N ALA A 50 2.51 -11.25 -13.27
CA ALA A 50 3.12 -9.92 -13.27
C ALA A 50 4.58 -9.93 -13.76
N ARG A 51 5.31 -11.04 -13.61
CA ARG A 51 6.68 -11.18 -14.16
C ARG A 51 6.71 -11.18 -15.69
N THR A 52 5.60 -11.49 -16.33
CA THR A 52 5.48 -11.47 -17.80
C THR A 52 5.17 -10.08 -18.35
N TRP A 53 4.84 -9.12 -17.48
CA TRP A 53 4.50 -7.76 -17.91
C TRP A 53 5.76 -6.96 -18.21
N ALA A 54 5.75 -6.27 -19.36
CA ALA A 54 6.81 -5.31 -19.67
C ALA A 54 6.77 -4.15 -18.66
N PRO A 55 7.92 -3.68 -18.12
CA PRO A 55 7.95 -2.63 -17.09
C PRO A 55 7.16 -1.36 -17.44
N GLY A 56 7.28 -0.87 -18.69
CA GLY A 56 6.55 0.31 -19.16
C GLY A 56 5.03 0.10 -19.34
N SER A 57 4.55 -1.14 -19.22
CA SER A 57 3.12 -1.48 -19.33
C SER A 57 2.43 -1.65 -17.97
N ILE A 58 3.18 -1.55 -16.86
CA ILE A 58 2.63 -1.73 -15.51
C ILE A 58 1.98 -0.42 -15.06
N PRO A 59 0.65 -0.37 -14.84
CA PRO A 59 0.02 0.83 -14.31
C PRO A 59 0.56 1.16 -12.93
N ALA A 60 0.80 2.44 -12.63
CA ALA A 60 1.35 2.86 -11.34
C ALA A 60 0.50 2.38 -10.14
N ARG A 61 -0.83 2.37 -10.28
CA ARG A 61 -1.75 1.83 -9.27
C ARG A 61 -1.56 0.32 -9.05
N ALA A 62 -1.33 -0.45 -10.11
CA ALA A 62 -1.02 -1.87 -10.00
C ALA A 62 0.36 -2.08 -9.36
N ALA A 63 1.33 -1.22 -9.64
CA ALA A 63 2.67 -1.30 -9.05
C ALA A 63 2.64 -1.16 -7.52
N ILE A 64 1.75 -0.33 -6.96
CA ILE A 64 1.52 -0.25 -5.50
C ILE A 64 1.09 -1.60 -4.93
N GLY A 65 0.06 -2.22 -5.49
CA GLY A 65 -0.44 -3.52 -5.04
C GLY A 65 0.59 -4.65 -5.24
N LEU A 66 1.29 -4.67 -6.37
CA LEU A 66 2.36 -5.63 -6.62
C LEU A 66 3.52 -5.48 -5.62
N THR A 67 3.85 -4.25 -5.24
CA THR A 67 4.87 -4.00 -4.21
C THR A 67 4.46 -4.63 -2.88
N ALA A 68 3.22 -4.43 -2.45
CA ALA A 68 2.69 -5.03 -1.23
C ALA A 68 2.73 -6.57 -1.28
N LEU A 69 2.34 -7.17 -2.42
CA LEU A 69 2.41 -8.62 -2.63
C LEU A 69 3.85 -9.15 -2.55
N TRP A 70 4.81 -8.48 -3.20
CA TRP A 70 6.22 -8.87 -3.15
C TRP A 70 6.82 -8.72 -1.74
N LEU A 71 6.44 -7.68 -0.99
CA LEU A 71 6.86 -7.50 0.41
C LEU A 71 6.30 -8.59 1.32
N ARG A 72 5.03 -8.99 1.12
CA ARG A 72 4.44 -10.13 1.85
C ARG A 72 5.21 -11.41 1.54
N LYS A 73 5.48 -11.70 0.26
CA LYS A 73 6.28 -12.86 -0.16
C LYS A 73 7.69 -12.85 0.41
N ALA A 74 8.33 -11.68 0.50
CA ALA A 74 9.64 -11.52 1.13
C ALA A 74 9.59 -11.83 2.64
N GLY A 75 8.52 -11.45 3.33
CA GLY A 75 8.30 -11.77 4.74
C GLY A 75 8.02 -13.25 5.01
N GLU A 76 7.35 -13.94 4.09
CA GLU A 76 7.01 -15.37 4.17
C GLU A 76 8.19 -16.30 3.79
N ALA A 77 9.19 -15.79 3.06
CA ALA A 77 10.30 -16.60 2.58
C ALA A 77 11.25 -17.06 3.71
N ALA A 78 11.35 -18.37 3.90
CA ALA A 78 12.24 -18.99 4.88
C ALA A 78 13.74 -18.91 4.48
N ALA A 79 14.03 -18.92 3.17
CA ALA A 79 15.39 -18.93 2.65
C ALA A 79 15.86 -17.53 2.19
N PRO A 80 17.16 -17.20 2.33
CA PRO A 80 17.70 -15.89 1.97
C PRO A 80 17.51 -15.52 0.49
N ALA A 81 17.79 -16.43 -0.45
CA ALA A 81 17.76 -16.12 -1.88
C ALA A 81 16.33 -15.79 -2.40
N PRO A 82 15.28 -16.58 -2.11
CA PRO A 82 13.90 -16.20 -2.44
C PRO A 82 13.47 -14.87 -1.81
N ARG A 83 13.86 -14.60 -0.56
CA ARG A 83 13.60 -13.32 0.11
C ARG A 83 14.25 -12.15 -0.63
N GLN A 84 15.52 -12.27 -0.99
CA GLN A 84 16.26 -11.23 -1.73
C GLN A 84 15.65 -10.97 -3.11
N ASN A 85 15.22 -12.02 -3.82
CA ASN A 85 14.53 -11.87 -5.10
C ASN A 85 13.20 -11.11 -4.93
N ALA A 86 12.38 -11.50 -3.94
CA ALA A 86 11.12 -10.80 -3.66
C ALA A 86 11.34 -9.32 -3.28
N LEU A 87 12.38 -9.02 -2.48
CA LEU A 87 12.77 -7.63 -2.17
C LEU A 87 13.22 -6.85 -3.40
N ALA A 88 13.99 -7.46 -4.31
CA ALA A 88 14.39 -6.81 -5.56
C ALA A 88 13.17 -6.45 -6.43
N GLN A 89 12.20 -7.36 -6.53
CA GLN A 89 10.93 -7.12 -7.25
C GLN A 89 10.09 -6.02 -6.57
N ALA A 90 9.98 -6.05 -5.24
CA ALA A 90 9.29 -4.99 -4.49
C ALA A 90 9.91 -3.61 -4.76
N ARG A 91 11.24 -3.50 -4.77
CA ARG A 91 11.94 -2.24 -5.09
C ARG A 91 11.66 -1.76 -6.51
N ALA A 92 11.65 -2.66 -7.48
CA ALA A 92 11.35 -2.32 -8.87
C ALA A 92 9.92 -1.79 -9.02
N MET A 93 8.93 -2.43 -8.39
CA MET A 93 7.54 -1.98 -8.43
C MET A 93 7.35 -0.66 -7.68
N LEU A 94 8.01 -0.49 -6.53
CA LEU A 94 7.96 0.75 -5.78
C LEU A 94 8.55 1.93 -6.57
N ALA A 95 9.63 1.70 -7.33
CA ALA A 95 10.20 2.71 -8.21
C ALA A 95 9.22 3.17 -9.30
N ILE A 96 8.43 2.24 -9.88
CA ILE A 96 7.38 2.59 -10.85
C ILE A 96 6.28 3.42 -10.17
N ALA A 97 5.86 3.04 -8.96
CA ALA A 97 4.84 3.78 -8.22
C ALA A 97 5.31 5.19 -7.83
N ASP A 98 6.54 5.33 -7.34
CA ASP A 98 7.15 6.60 -6.97
C ASP A 98 7.32 7.54 -8.17
N ALA A 99 7.71 7.02 -9.34
CA ALA A 99 7.86 7.82 -10.54
C ALA A 99 6.54 8.48 -10.97
N ALA A 100 5.40 7.84 -10.71
CA ALA A 100 4.09 8.38 -11.06
C ALA A 100 3.53 9.35 -10.01
N ARG A 101 3.71 9.04 -8.72
CA ARG A 101 3.24 9.88 -7.62
C ARG A 101 4.24 9.86 -6.45
N PRO A 102 5.27 10.70 -6.51
CA PRO A 102 6.23 10.76 -5.41
C PRO A 102 5.49 11.22 -4.14
N GLN A 103 5.87 10.62 -3.01
CA GLN A 103 5.32 10.97 -1.68
C GLN A 103 3.81 10.71 -1.49
N ALA A 104 3.17 9.92 -2.36
CA ALA A 104 1.82 9.43 -2.07
C ALA A 104 1.83 8.62 -0.76
N ALA A 105 0.80 8.79 0.08
CA ALA A 105 0.76 8.11 1.39
C ALA A 105 0.94 6.59 1.28
N ALA A 106 0.31 5.97 0.28
CA ALA A 106 0.47 4.53 0.00
C ALA A 106 1.92 4.14 -0.32
N THR A 107 2.65 4.90 -1.14
CA THR A 107 4.05 4.58 -1.46
C THR A 107 4.98 4.84 -0.27
N LEU A 108 4.72 5.88 0.52
CA LEU A 108 5.44 6.14 1.77
C LEU A 108 5.30 4.99 2.77
N LEU A 109 4.10 4.39 2.90
CA LEU A 109 3.91 3.21 3.73
C LEU A 109 4.65 1.98 3.18
N LEU A 110 4.71 1.81 1.86
CA LEU A 110 5.49 0.74 1.23
C LEU A 110 7.00 0.93 1.46
N HIS A 111 7.52 2.17 1.49
CA HIS A 111 8.90 2.44 1.92
C HIS A 111 9.14 2.04 3.37
N THR A 112 8.17 2.30 4.26
CA THR A 112 8.24 1.84 5.65
C THR A 112 8.26 0.31 5.72
N GLN A 113 7.35 -0.37 5.02
CA GLN A 113 7.28 -1.84 4.98
C GLN A 113 8.56 -2.45 4.40
N LEU A 114 9.08 -1.93 3.29
CA LEU A 114 10.33 -2.41 2.69
C LEU A 114 11.49 -2.31 3.68
N ALA A 115 11.66 -1.16 4.32
CA ALA A 115 12.70 -0.98 5.33
C ALA A 115 12.52 -1.93 6.52
N LEU A 116 11.27 -2.29 6.86
CA LEU A 116 11.00 -3.29 7.90
C LEU A 116 11.46 -4.70 7.52
N VAL A 117 11.17 -5.13 6.28
CA VAL A 117 11.56 -6.45 5.80
C VAL A 117 13.07 -6.54 5.55
N GLU A 118 13.76 -5.43 5.32
CA GLU A 118 15.22 -5.36 5.19
C GLU A 118 15.97 -5.53 6.54
N GLY A 119 15.28 -5.46 7.68
CA GLY A 119 15.81 -5.91 8.97
C GLY A 119 16.39 -4.82 9.89
N GLN A 120 16.33 -3.54 9.52
CA GLN A 120 16.72 -2.43 10.41
C GLN A 120 15.48 -1.80 11.04
N ASN A 121 15.10 -2.26 12.24
CA ASN A 121 13.77 -1.98 12.80
C ASN A 121 13.80 -1.33 14.20
N PRO A 122 13.21 -0.13 14.38
CA PRO A 122 12.78 0.79 13.34
C PRO A 122 13.98 1.62 12.81
N SER A 123 14.26 1.56 11.51
CA SER A 123 15.26 2.43 10.88
C SER A 123 14.75 3.86 10.80
N ARG A 124 15.68 4.83 10.79
CA ARG A 124 15.37 6.25 10.54
C ARG A 124 14.62 6.46 9.21
N ARG A 125 14.92 5.62 8.22
CA ARG A 125 14.21 5.63 6.93
C ARG A 125 12.75 5.20 7.09
N ALA A 126 12.51 4.09 7.80
CA ALA A 126 11.16 3.59 8.04
C ALA A 126 10.31 4.60 8.83
N THR A 127 10.85 5.15 9.93
CA THR A 127 10.13 6.11 10.78
C THR A 127 9.84 7.42 10.06
N ARG A 128 10.79 7.93 9.25
CA ARG A 128 10.57 9.14 8.44
C ARG A 128 9.48 8.94 7.40
N ALA A 129 9.52 7.83 6.65
CA ALA A 129 8.49 7.52 5.65
C ALA A 129 7.11 7.32 6.32
N PHE A 130 7.09 6.66 7.48
CA PHE A 130 5.88 6.46 8.26
C PHE A 130 5.27 7.79 8.72
N ALA A 131 6.07 8.68 9.30
CA ALA A 131 5.60 10.00 9.70
C ALA A 131 5.11 10.83 8.51
N ALA A 132 5.84 10.81 7.39
CA ALA A 132 5.45 11.51 6.16
C ALA A 132 4.11 11.00 5.60
N SER A 133 3.78 9.72 5.79
CA SER A 133 2.49 9.18 5.35
C SER A 133 1.29 9.89 6.01
N TYR A 134 1.42 10.38 7.25
CA TYR A 134 0.35 11.13 7.94
C TYR A 134 0.19 12.54 7.38
N ALA A 135 1.29 13.18 6.98
CA ALA A 135 1.25 14.46 6.32
C ALA A 135 0.66 14.36 4.90
N ALA A 136 0.95 13.26 4.19
CA ALA A 136 0.48 13.04 2.83
C ALA A 136 -1.01 12.69 2.75
N ALA A 137 -1.51 11.87 3.68
CA ALA A 137 -2.93 11.57 3.81
C ALA A 137 -3.28 11.24 5.28
N PRO A 138 -4.04 12.12 5.95
CA PRO A 138 -4.69 11.75 7.20
C PRO A 138 -5.82 10.75 6.91
N PHE A 139 -5.97 9.73 7.75
CA PHE A 139 -7.05 8.74 7.71
C PHE A 139 -7.11 7.85 6.46
N LEU A 140 -6.48 6.68 6.53
CA LEU A 140 -6.56 5.65 5.49
C LEU A 140 -7.38 4.46 5.96
N THR A 141 -8.44 4.10 5.23
CA THR A 141 -9.30 2.96 5.59
C THR A 141 -8.55 1.62 5.44
N SER A 142 -7.96 1.37 4.27
CA SER A 142 -7.30 0.11 3.94
C SER A 142 -5.98 -0.08 4.71
N GLU A 143 -5.17 0.97 4.78
CA GLU A 143 -3.84 0.92 5.41
C GLU A 143 -3.84 1.30 6.90
N GLY A 144 -4.91 1.90 7.41
CA GLY A 144 -4.96 2.44 8.77
C GLY A 144 -4.73 1.39 9.86
N PHE A 145 -5.19 0.16 9.67
CA PHE A 145 -4.86 -0.95 10.59
C PHE A 145 -3.37 -1.25 10.61
N TRP A 146 -2.73 -1.25 9.45
CA TRP A 146 -1.29 -1.47 9.36
C TRP A 146 -0.52 -0.32 10.02
N ARG A 147 -0.97 0.93 9.80
CA ARG A 147 -0.37 2.11 10.43
C ARG A 147 -0.51 2.09 11.94
N THR A 148 -1.68 1.69 12.43
CA THR A 148 -1.95 1.52 13.86
C THR A 148 -1.04 0.44 14.45
N ALA A 149 -0.89 -0.70 13.78
CA ALA A 149 0.00 -1.77 14.22
C ALA A 149 1.47 -1.35 14.23
N TYR A 150 1.93 -0.64 13.20
CA TYR A 150 3.27 -0.07 13.18
C TYR A 150 3.47 0.91 14.35
N ALA A 151 2.50 1.80 14.57
CA ALA A 151 2.58 2.80 15.62
C ALA A 151 2.63 2.16 17.02
N ALA A 152 1.82 1.15 17.26
CA ALA A 152 1.82 0.38 18.51
C ALA A 152 3.17 -0.29 18.77
N ASN A 153 3.73 -0.95 17.76
CA ASN A 153 5.01 -1.68 17.86
C ASN A 153 6.21 -0.76 18.08
N TYR A 154 6.21 0.42 17.44
CA TYR A 154 7.36 1.34 17.46
C TYR A 154 7.11 2.63 18.24
N TRP A 155 6.09 2.63 19.11
CA TRP A 155 5.57 3.81 19.81
C TRP A 155 6.65 4.74 20.37
N LYS A 156 7.62 4.18 21.10
CA LYS A 156 8.70 4.93 21.77
C LYS A 156 9.64 5.66 20.80
N THR A 157 9.70 5.25 19.55
CA THR A 157 10.56 5.85 18.52
C THR A 157 9.88 6.92 17.68
N LEU A 158 8.55 7.04 17.81
CA LEU A 158 7.76 8.04 17.09
C LEU A 158 7.83 9.40 17.78
N SER A 159 7.75 10.46 16.98
CA SER A 159 7.58 11.83 17.48
C SER A 159 6.22 11.98 18.18
N PRO A 160 6.04 12.94 19.10
CA PRO A 160 4.74 13.24 19.69
C PRO A 160 3.64 13.49 18.64
N ALA A 161 3.94 14.28 17.61
CA ALA A 161 2.97 14.57 16.53
C ALA A 161 2.53 13.30 15.78
N THR A 162 3.46 12.39 15.48
CA THR A 162 3.13 11.12 14.82
C THR A 162 2.33 10.18 15.72
N ARG A 163 2.61 10.18 17.03
CA ARG A 163 1.84 9.42 18.03
C ARG A 163 0.40 9.90 18.10
N ASP A 164 0.21 11.22 18.12
CA ASP A 164 -1.13 11.80 18.20
C ASP A 164 -1.92 11.50 16.91
N ALA A 165 -1.30 11.67 15.72
CA ALA A 165 -1.93 11.32 14.45
C ALA A 165 -2.33 9.83 14.37
N ALA A 166 -1.51 8.93 14.91
CA ALA A 166 -1.83 7.50 14.97
C ALA A 166 -3.01 7.19 15.90
N ILE A 167 -3.13 7.91 17.03
CA ILE A 167 -4.29 7.77 17.92
C ILE A 167 -5.55 8.28 17.25
N GLU A 168 -5.50 9.45 16.61
CA GLU A 168 -6.66 9.99 15.89
C GLU A 168 -7.12 9.03 14.78
N GLU A 169 -6.18 8.44 14.02
CA GLU A 169 -6.53 7.46 13.00
C GLU A 169 -7.17 6.19 13.60
N ALA A 170 -6.64 5.67 14.70
CA ALA A 170 -7.25 4.52 15.38
C ALA A 170 -8.66 4.83 15.90
N VAL A 171 -8.88 6.01 16.49
CA VAL A 171 -10.21 6.45 16.95
C VAL A 171 -11.17 6.60 15.79
N TRP A 172 -10.73 7.23 14.70
CA TRP A 172 -11.53 7.36 13.48
C TRP A 172 -11.92 6.00 12.89
N LEU A 173 -10.97 5.06 12.77
CA LEU A 173 -11.24 3.70 12.32
C LEU A 173 -12.28 3.01 13.20
N ALA A 174 -12.17 3.14 14.52
CA ALA A 174 -13.13 2.55 15.46
C ALA A 174 -14.56 3.10 15.28
N GLY A 175 -14.69 4.35 14.83
CA GLY A 175 -15.97 4.99 14.54
C GLY A 175 -16.63 4.54 13.22
N LEU A 176 -15.91 3.85 12.33
CA LEU A 176 -16.47 3.43 11.03
C LEU A 176 -17.34 2.16 11.13
N ASP A 177 -16.93 1.18 11.94
CA ASP A 177 -17.63 -0.10 12.13
C ASP A 177 -17.26 -0.65 13.52
N GLY A 178 -18.26 -1.10 14.30
CA GLY A 178 -18.03 -1.67 15.63
C GLY A 178 -17.04 -2.84 15.65
N ARG A 179 -16.97 -3.64 14.56
CA ARG A 179 -16.00 -4.74 14.40
C ARG A 179 -14.55 -4.25 14.31
N PHE A 180 -14.34 -3.00 13.92
CA PHE A 180 -12.99 -2.42 13.85
C PHE A 180 -12.44 -2.13 15.24
N ASN A 181 -13.30 -1.81 16.22
CA ASN A 181 -12.85 -1.60 17.59
C ASN A 181 -12.20 -2.85 18.19
N ASP A 182 -12.80 -4.04 17.98
CA ASP A 182 -12.24 -5.31 18.46
C ASP A 182 -10.88 -5.61 17.79
N ARG A 183 -10.78 -5.37 16.48
CA ARG A 183 -9.54 -5.52 15.73
C ARG A 183 -8.46 -4.54 16.22
N LEU A 184 -8.81 -3.29 16.50
CA LEU A 184 -7.89 -2.30 17.06
C LEU A 184 -7.46 -2.67 18.47
N ALA A 185 -8.36 -3.17 19.32
CA ALA A 185 -8.01 -3.66 20.64
C ALA A 185 -6.98 -4.80 20.57
N ALA A 186 -7.15 -5.74 19.62
CA ALA A 186 -6.18 -6.80 19.38
C ALA A 186 -4.82 -6.28 18.88
N ILE A 187 -4.82 -5.30 17.96
CA ILE A 187 -3.60 -4.67 17.45
C ILE A 187 -2.85 -3.89 18.54
N LEU A 188 -3.58 -3.15 19.37
CA LEU A 188 -3.03 -2.25 20.37
C LEU A 188 -2.64 -2.98 21.66
N GLY A 189 -3.20 -4.17 21.92
CA GLY A 189 -3.03 -4.93 23.15
C GLY A 189 -1.58 -5.00 23.63
N GLY A 190 -1.35 -4.61 24.89
CA GLY A 190 -0.02 -4.60 25.50
C GLY A 190 0.90 -3.45 25.08
N SER A 191 0.48 -2.55 24.19
CA SER A 191 1.26 -1.38 23.79
C SER A 191 0.93 -0.13 24.64
N PRO A 192 1.87 0.82 24.78
CA PRO A 192 1.56 2.12 25.40
C PRO A 192 0.50 2.94 24.64
N MET A 193 0.31 2.65 23.36
CA MET A 193 -0.71 3.28 22.52
C MET A 193 -2.13 2.90 22.99
N ALA A 194 -2.33 1.68 23.50
CA ALA A 194 -3.63 1.19 23.97
C ALA A 194 -4.23 2.07 25.08
N VAL A 195 -3.40 2.54 26.02
CA VAL A 195 -3.85 3.39 27.14
C VAL A 195 -4.38 4.71 26.60
N ARG A 196 -3.65 5.35 25.68
CA ARG A 196 -4.08 6.62 25.09
C ARG A 196 -5.33 6.46 24.24
N TYR A 197 -5.41 5.38 23.47
CA TYR A 197 -6.60 5.05 22.69
C TYR A 197 -7.83 4.87 23.61
N ALA A 198 -7.72 4.07 24.68
CA ALA A 198 -8.81 3.85 25.62
C ALA A 198 -9.26 5.14 26.34
N LEU A 199 -8.35 6.07 26.64
CA LEU A 199 -8.69 7.37 27.22
C LEU A 199 -9.48 8.24 26.24
N ARG A 200 -9.18 8.17 24.94
CA ARG A 200 -9.89 8.96 23.91
C ARG A 200 -11.28 8.39 23.60
N THR A 201 -11.44 7.07 23.58
CA THR A 201 -12.73 6.43 23.25
C THR A 201 -13.71 6.37 24.43
N ARG A 202 -13.25 6.57 25.67
CA ARG A 202 -14.10 6.64 26.87
C ARG A 202 -14.57 8.06 27.21
N ALA A 203 -14.00 9.10 26.61
CA ALA A 203 -14.45 10.46 26.84
C ALA A 203 -15.83 10.64 26.18
N PRO A 204 -16.87 11.08 26.91
CA PRO A 204 -18.14 11.42 26.28
C PRO A 204 -17.92 12.58 25.31
N HIS A 205 -18.39 12.39 24.06
CA HIS A 205 -18.49 13.46 23.07
C HIS A 205 -19.70 14.35 23.34
#